data_AF-A0A518DHX6-F1
#
_entry.id   AF-A0A518DHX6-F1
#
_cell.length_a   1.000
_cell.length_b   1.000
_cell.length_c   1.000
_cell.angle_alpha   90.00
_cell.angle_beta   90.00
_cell.angle_gamma   90.00
#
_symmetry.space_group_name_H-M   'P 1'
#
loop_
_entity.id
_entity.type
_entity.pdbx_description
1 polymer ?
#
loop_
_entity_poly.entity_id
_entity_poly.type
_entity_poly.pdbx_seq_one_letter_code
_entity_poly.pdbx_strand_id
1 'polypeptide(L)' 'MDRETLNQAIAEGPIVIGMNDGKQFTVASREMIIVDDIAAYVLCREADGKLRAKILALVCMCSIEPVAA' A
#
# COMPACT_ATOMS: atom_id res chain seq x y z
N MET A 1 -5.86 10.14 1.39
CA MET A 1 -6.56 8.84 1.36
C MET A 1 -7.10 8.55 2.74
N ASP A 2 -8.24 7.85 2.87
CA ASP A 2 -8.72 7.36 4.17
C ASP A 2 -8.57 5.84 4.30
N ARG A 3 -8.75 5.34 5.53
CA ARG A 3 -8.58 3.93 5.91
C ARG A 3 -9.59 3.01 5.21
N GLU A 4 -10.83 3.46 5.03
CA GLU A 4 -11.91 2.62 4.50
C GLU A 4 -11.75 2.39 3.01
N THR A 5 -11.46 3.47 2.26
CA THR A 5 -11.14 3.43 0.83
C THR A 5 -9.98 2.49 0.55
N LEU A 6 -8.89 2.57 1.33
CA LEU A 6 -7.73 1.71 1.15
C LEU A 6 -8.05 0.24 1.46
N ASN A 7 -8.75 -0.04 2.57
CA ASN A 7 -9.15 -1.40 2.92
C ASN A 7 -10.08 -2.03 1.88
N GLN A 8 -10.98 -1.24 1.29
CA GLN A 8 -11.86 -1.72 0.22
C GLN A 8 -11.05 -2.06 -1.04
N ALA A 9 -10.15 -1.18 -1.48
CA ALA A 9 -9.31 -1.44 -2.65
C ALA A 9 -8.44 -2.70 -2.49
N ILE A 10 -7.86 -2.93 -1.31
CA ILE A 10 -7.09 -4.14 -1.00
C ILE A 10 -7.97 -5.40 -1.01
N ALA A 11 -9.24 -5.28 -0.63
CA ALA A 11 -10.17 -6.41 -0.65
C ALA A 11 -10.59 -6.79 -2.08
N GLU A 12 -10.55 -5.85 -3.02
CA GLU A 12 -10.89 -6.08 -4.43
C GLU A 12 -9.74 -6.76 -5.20
N GLY A 13 -8.49 -6.59 -4.76
CA GLY A 13 -7.35 -7.30 -5.33
C GLY A 13 -6.01 -6.63 -5.06
N PRO A 14 -4.96 -7.03 -5.80
CA PRO A 14 -3.66 -6.39 -5.75
C PRO A 14 -3.73 -4.93 -6.20
N ILE A 15 -3.07 -4.04 -5.48
CA ILE A 15 -3.08 -2.59 -5.76
C ILE A 15 -1.67 -2.01 -5.81
N VAL A 16 -1.54 -0.84 -6.44
CA VAL A 16 -0.39 0.06 -6.38
C VAL A 16 -0.81 1.33 -5.66
N ILE A 17 -0.10 1.67 -4.59
CA ILE A 17 -0.28 2.90 -3.82
C ILE A 17 0.72 3.94 -4.33
N GLY A 18 0.23 5.07 -4.83
CA GLY A 18 1.04 6.23 -5.19
C GLY A 18 1.15 7.22 -4.02
N MET A 19 2.37 7.67 -3.75
CA MET A 19 2.69 8.67 -2.74
C MET A 19 2.93 10.04 -3.38
N ASN A 20 2.70 11.10 -2.61
CA ASN A 20 2.90 12.49 -3.04
C ASN A 20 4.35 12.85 -3.34
N ASP A 21 5.32 12.05 -2.89
CA ASP A 21 6.74 12.18 -3.24
C ASP A 21 7.10 11.43 -4.55
N GLY A 22 6.11 10.90 -5.24
CA GLY A 22 6.25 10.16 -6.49
C GLY A 22 6.61 8.68 -6.31
N LYS A 23 6.83 8.19 -5.09
CA LYS A 23 7.07 6.77 -4.85
C LYS A 23 5.81 5.94 -5.06
N GLN A 24 5.99 4.71 -5.48
CA GLN A 24 4.92 3.73 -5.62
C GLN A 24 5.21 2.47 -4.82
N PHE A 25 4.16 1.87 -4.24
CA PHE A 25 4.24 0.66 -3.45
C PHE A 25 3.19 -0.34 -3.90
N THR A 26 3.63 -1.50 -4.37
CA THR A 26 2.73 -2.60 -4.75
C THR A 26 2.35 -3.41 -3.51
N VAL A 27 1.05 -3.61 -3.33
CA VAL A 27 0.47 -4.49 -2.32
C VAL A 27 -0.14 -5.69 -3.05
N ALA A 28 0.58 -6.81 -3.02
CA ALA A 28 0.18 -8.01 -3.77
C ALA A 28 -1.04 -8.73 -3.19
N SER A 29 -1.27 -8.59 -1.88
CA SER A 29 -2.38 -9.24 -1.19
C SER A 29 -2.64 -8.57 0.16
N ARG A 30 -3.79 -8.89 0.77
CA ARG A 30 -4.21 -8.32 2.06
C ARG A 30 -3.24 -8.65 3.20
N GLU A 31 -2.55 -9.78 3.13
CA GLU A 31 -1.59 -10.21 4.15
C GLU A 31 -0.31 -9.36 4.16
N MET A 32 -0.06 -8.60 3.09
CA MET A 32 1.11 -7.74 2.96
C MET A 32 0.89 -6.33 3.52
N ILE A 33 -0.27 -6.04 4.11
CA ILE A 33 -0.60 -4.70 4.58
C ILE A 33 -1.46 -4.72 5.85
N ILE A 34 -1.14 -3.83 6.78
CA ILE A 34 -2.00 -3.48 7.91
C ILE A 34 -2.32 -2.00 7.80
N VAL A 35 -3.60 -1.64 7.85
CA VAL A 35 -4.04 -0.24 7.77
C VAL A 35 -4.55 0.20 9.14
N ASP A 36 -3.89 1.20 9.70
CA ASP A 36 -4.25 1.88 10.95
C ASP A 36 -4.93 3.23 10.63
N ASP A 37 -5.26 4.01 11.66
CA ASP A 37 -6.01 5.27 11.50
C ASP A 37 -5.26 6.35 10.72
N ILE A 38 -3.93 6.36 10.79
CA ILE A 38 -3.09 7.41 10.16
C ILE A 38 -2.09 6.89 9.13
N ALA A 39 -1.86 5.58 9.09
CA ALA A 39 -0.83 4.97 8.27
C ALA A 39 -1.18 3.56 7.81
N ALA A 40 -0.58 3.13 6.70
CA ALA A 40 -0.51 1.74 6.29
C ALA A 40 0.91 1.20 6.45
N TYR A 41 1.01 0.00 7.01
CA TYR A 41 2.26 -0.74 7.17
C TYR A 41 2.31 -1.79 6.06
N VAL A 42 3.12 -1.54 5.03
CA VAL A 42 3.22 -2.41 3.85
C VAL A 42 4.50 -3.23 3.92
N LEU A 43 4.37 -4.54 3.77
CA LEU A 43 5.50 -5.45 3.70
C LEU A 43 6.02 -5.49 2.26
N CYS A 44 7.20 -4.89 2.03
CA CYS A 44 7.83 -4.85 0.72
C CYS A 44 9.03 -5.79 0.68
N ARG A 45 9.22 -6.48 -0.45
CA ARG A 45 10.46 -7.22 -0.71
C ARG A 45 11.49 -6.27 -1.31
N GLU A 46 12.63 -6.14 -0.65
CA GLU A 46 13.73 -5.30 -1.15
C GLU A 46 14.67 -6.09 -2.07
N ALA A 47 15.64 -5.38 -2.68
CA ALA A 47 16.58 -5.96 -3.64
C ALA A 47 17.45 -7.10 -3.06
N ASP A 48 17.63 -7.13 -1.74
CA ASP A 48 18.33 -8.22 -1.03
C ASP A 48 17.43 -9.44 -0.78
N GLY A 49 16.21 -9.44 -1.30
CA GLY A 49 15.23 -10.50 -1.14
C GLY A 49 14.54 -10.53 0.22
N LYS A 50 14.87 -9.64 1.16
CA LYS A 50 14.24 -9.62 2.50
C LYS A 50 12.96 -8.80 2.49
N LEU A 51 12.03 -9.22 3.33
CA LEU A 51 10.80 -8.48 3.58
C LEU A 51 11.05 -7.42 4.65
N ARG A 52 10.67 -6.17 4.36
CA ARG A 52 10.75 -5.05 5.31
C ARG A 52 9.46 -4.27 5.28
N ALA A 53 9.00 -3.87 6.46
CA ALA A 53 7.84 -3.01 6.60
C ALA A 53 8.20 -1.57 6.18
N LYS A 54 7.34 -0.98 5.35
CA LYS A 54 7.34 0.45 4.99
C LYS A 54 6.10 1.07 5.60
N ILE A 55 6.29 2.19 6.30
CA ILE A 55 5.20 2.95 6.91
C ILE A 55 4.81 4.05 5.93
N LEU A 56 3.57 4.01 5.46
CA LEU A 56 3.01 4.93 4.48
C LEU A 56 1.92 5.77 5.16
N ALA A 57 2.15 7.06 5.35
CA ALA A 57 1.14 7.94 5.92
C ALA A 57 -0.05 8.11 4.94
N LEU A 58 -1.29 7.89 5.42
CA LEU A 58 -2.49 7.96 4.58
C LEU A 58 -2.70 9.34 3.93
N VAL A 59 -2.30 10.39 4.64
CA VAL A 59 -2.35 11.78 4.15
C VAL A 59 -1.42 12.06 2.98
N CYS A 60 -0.37 11.25 2.81
CA CYS A 60 0.59 11.37 1.72
C CYS A 60 0.23 10.49 0.51
N MET A 61 -0.77 9.62 0.62
CA MET A 61 -1.23 8.77 -0.49
C MET A 61 -2.12 9.57 -1.44
N CYS A 62 -1.69 9.66 -2.69
CA CYS A 62 -2.36 10.45 -3.74
C CYS A 62 -3.11 9.58 -4.76
N SER A 63 -2.76 8.30 -4.93
CA SER A 63 -3.47 7.37 -5.80
C SER A 63 -3.50 5.94 -5.26
N ILE A 64 -4.53 5.21 -5.65
CA ILE A 64 -4.63 3.75 -5.51
C ILE A 64 -5.12 3.22 -6.86
N GLU A 65 -4.36 2.32 -7.46
CA GLU A 65 -4.66 1.74 -8.76
C GLU A 65 -4.63 0.21 -8.67
N PRO A 66 -5.60 -0.51 -9.25
CA PRO A 66 -5.51 -1.96 -9.38
C PRO A 66 -4.27 -2.35 -10.21
N VAL A 67 -3.59 -3.43 -9.83
CA VAL A 67 -2.57 -4.03 -10.71
C VAL A 67 -3.32 -4.69 -11.87
N ALA A 68 -3.21 -4.11 -13.06
CA ALA A 68 -3.81 -4.70 -14.26
C ALA A 68 -3.29 -6.14 -14.47
N ALA A 69 -4.21 -7.05 -14.80
CA ALA A 69 -3.92 -8.46 -15.08
C ALA A 69 -3.13 -8.66 -16.37
#